data_AF-X1M6W6-F1
#
_entry.id   AF-X1M6W6-F1
#
_cell.length_a   1.000
_cell.length_b   1.000
_cell.length_c   1.000
_cell.angle_alpha   90.00
_cell.angle_beta   90.00
_cell.angle_gamma   90.00
#
_symmetry.space_group_name_H-M   'P 1'
#
loop_
_entity.id
_entity.type
_entity.pdbx_description
1 polymer ?
#
loop_
_entity_poly.entity_id
_entity_poly.type
_entity_poly.pdbx_seq_one_letter_code
_entity_poly.pdbx_strand_id
1 'polypeptide(L)'
;MTSFADKVIGFYHLFFDRVPKNIPSVDPRPRAVNPWCSNGQVMVAKVTANEDIKASVDRAIALLGHLGQAIGRGDRVLVKPNFNSPDPYPGSTDLVFLRAVLELLLEAGGKSYHR
;
A
#
# COMPACT_ATOMS: atom_id res chain seq x y z
N MET A 1 19.64 -23.16 -20.62
CA MET A 1 18.79 -24.37 -20.73
C MET A 1 18.75 -25.03 -19.36
N THR A 2 17.58 -25.21 -18.76
CA THR A 2 17.46 -25.85 -17.43
C THR A 2 17.84 -27.33 -17.53
N SER A 3 18.66 -27.81 -16.59
CA SER A 3 19.13 -29.18 -16.55
C SER A 3 17.98 -30.17 -16.29
N PHE A 4 18.20 -31.44 -16.57
CA PHE A 4 17.24 -32.49 -16.23
C PHE A 4 16.98 -32.54 -14.71
N ALA A 5 18.01 -32.28 -13.89
CA ALA A 5 17.87 -32.19 -12.44
C ALA A 5 16.93 -31.05 -12.02
N ASP A 6 17.02 -29.88 -12.67
CA ASP A 6 16.16 -28.73 -12.39
C ASP A 6 14.68 -29.05 -12.65
N LYS A 7 14.40 -29.86 -13.69
CA LYS A 7 13.03 -30.31 -14.01
C LYS A 7 12.49 -31.28 -12.98
N VAL A 8 13.31 -32.22 -12.50
CA VAL A 8 12.92 -33.17 -11.44
C VAL A 8 12.66 -32.44 -10.13
N ILE A 9 13.52 -31.50 -9.77
CA ILE A 9 13.36 -30.63 -8.59
C ILE A 9 12.07 -29.80 -8.71
N GLY A 10 11.83 -29.19 -9.88
CA GLY A 10 10.61 -28.45 -10.17
C GLY A 10 9.34 -29.31 -10.07
N PHE A 11 9.38 -30.54 -10.59
CA PHE A 11 8.27 -31.50 -10.47
C PHE A 11 8.01 -31.89 -9.01
N TYR A 12 9.08 -32.11 -8.24
CA TYR A 12 8.97 -32.41 -6.81
C TYR A 12 8.30 -31.26 -6.03
N HIS A 13 8.79 -30.03 -6.18
CA HIS A 13 8.18 -28.86 -5.52
C HIS A 13 6.75 -28.62 -6.00
N LEU A 14 6.47 -28.84 -7.29
CA LEU A 14 5.13 -28.64 -7.85
C LEU A 14 4.12 -29.64 -7.33
N PHE A 15 4.47 -30.88 -6.99
CA PHE A 15 3.48 -31.89 -6.63
C PHE A 15 3.55 -32.37 -5.18
N PHE A 16 4.71 -32.32 -4.55
CA PHE A 16 4.95 -33.04 -3.28
C PHE A 16 5.30 -32.14 -2.10
N ASP A 17 5.72 -30.88 -2.35
CA ASP A 17 6.10 -29.92 -1.29
C ASP A 17 5.32 -28.59 -1.41
N ARG A 18 4.04 -28.67 -1.79
CA ARG A 18 3.15 -27.49 -1.91
C ARG A 18 2.78 -26.87 -0.58
N VAL A 19 2.88 -27.62 0.50
CA VAL A 19 2.47 -27.20 1.84
C VAL A 19 3.71 -27.16 2.70
N PRO A 20 4.24 -25.95 3.00
CA PRO A 20 5.37 -25.84 3.88
C PRO A 20 5.01 -26.49 5.22
N LYS A 21 5.87 -27.39 5.69
CA LYS A 21 5.71 -28.08 6.97
C LYS A 21 6.23 -27.18 8.09
N ASN A 22 5.67 -27.33 9.30
CA ASN A 22 6.09 -26.59 10.50
C ASN A 22 5.87 -25.06 10.44
N ILE A 23 4.87 -24.58 9.68
CA ILE A 23 4.47 -23.17 9.75
C ILE A 23 3.72 -22.97 11.07
N PRO A 24 4.11 -22.01 11.93
CA PRO A 24 3.31 -21.66 13.09
C PRO A 24 1.94 -21.15 12.62
N SER A 25 0.88 -21.83 13.03
CA SER A 25 -0.47 -21.29 12.87
C SER A 25 -0.59 -20.10 13.80
N VAL A 26 -0.74 -18.92 13.22
CA VAL A 26 -0.96 -17.68 13.96
C VAL A 26 -2.39 -17.23 13.74
N ASP A 27 -3.01 -16.70 14.79
CA ASP A 27 -4.33 -16.09 14.62
C ASP A 27 -4.26 -14.92 13.65
N PRO A 28 -5.31 -14.71 12.83
CA PRO A 28 -5.37 -13.54 11.96
C PRO A 28 -5.24 -12.26 12.78
N ARG A 29 -4.42 -11.31 12.30
CA ARG A 29 -4.39 -9.97 12.90
C ARG A 29 -5.81 -9.38 12.86
N PRO A 30 -6.32 -8.83 13.98
CA PRO A 30 -7.60 -8.11 13.98
C PRO A 30 -7.61 -7.05 12.89
N ARG A 31 -8.73 -6.92 12.17
CA ARG A 31 -8.86 -5.90 11.13
C ARG A 31 -8.88 -4.52 11.78
N ALA A 32 -8.06 -3.62 11.26
CA ALA A 32 -8.19 -2.20 11.57
C ALA A 32 -9.55 -1.70 11.06
N VAL A 33 -10.27 -0.96 11.90
CA VAL A 33 -11.56 -0.34 11.53
C VAL A 33 -11.26 0.86 10.63
N ASN A 34 -12.03 1.02 9.55
CA ASN A 34 -11.89 2.18 8.67
C ASN A 34 -12.45 3.43 9.39
N PRO A 35 -11.61 4.46 9.64
CA PRO A 35 -12.07 5.68 10.30
C PRO A 35 -12.99 6.53 9.40
N TRP A 36 -12.88 6.41 8.07
CA TRP A 36 -13.63 7.23 7.13
C TRP A 36 -14.99 6.59 6.77
N CYS A 37 -15.95 6.75 7.67
CA CYS A 37 -17.32 6.31 7.51
C CYS A 37 -18.31 7.47 7.77
N SER A 38 -19.40 7.52 7.00
CA SER A 38 -20.53 8.43 7.22
C SER A 38 -21.83 7.64 7.19
N ASN A 39 -22.67 7.78 8.22
CA ASN A 39 -23.94 7.04 8.38
C ASN A 39 -23.80 5.52 8.20
N GLY A 40 -22.70 4.94 8.71
CA GLY A 40 -22.42 3.51 8.62
C GLY A 40 -21.92 3.03 7.24
N GLN A 41 -21.69 3.94 6.29
CA GLN A 41 -21.18 3.64 4.95
C GLN A 41 -19.75 4.15 4.79
N VAL A 42 -18.94 3.42 4.03
CA VAL A 42 -17.56 3.81 3.69
C VAL A 42 -17.58 5.03 2.78
N MET A 43 -16.76 6.03 3.10
CA MET A 43 -16.62 7.22 2.28
C MET A 43 -15.62 7.00 1.14
N VAL A 44 -15.95 7.58 -0.03
CA VAL A 44 -15.06 7.66 -1.18
C VAL A 44 -15.06 9.10 -1.67
N ALA A 45 -13.88 9.68 -1.85
CA ALA A 45 -13.71 11.01 -2.41
C ALA A 45 -13.15 10.91 -3.82
N LYS A 46 -13.65 11.76 -4.72
CA LYS A 46 -13.13 11.93 -6.08
C LYS A 46 -13.00 13.41 -6.38
N VAL A 47 -11.86 13.79 -6.95
CA VAL A 47 -11.59 15.14 -7.41
C VAL A 47 -11.07 15.08 -8.85
N THR A 48 -11.30 16.13 -9.63
CA THR A 48 -10.58 16.35 -10.88
C THR A 48 -9.23 16.94 -10.53
N ALA A 49 -8.14 16.26 -10.88
CA ALA A 49 -6.80 16.76 -10.66
C ALA A 49 -6.51 17.97 -11.55
N ASN A 50 -5.78 18.94 -11.02
CA ASN A 50 -5.25 20.08 -11.74
C ASN A 50 -3.71 20.00 -11.80
N GLU A 51 -3.04 21.07 -12.26
CA GLU A 51 -1.57 21.13 -12.35
C GLU A 51 -0.88 20.93 -10.98
N ASP A 52 -1.54 21.31 -9.88
CA ASP A 52 -1.07 21.08 -8.51
C ASP A 52 -1.63 19.75 -7.96
N ILE A 53 -0.87 18.68 -8.22
CA ILE A 53 -1.20 17.33 -7.76
C ILE A 53 -1.29 17.28 -6.22
N LYS A 54 -0.44 18.01 -5.49
CA LYS A 54 -0.46 17.99 -4.02
C LYS A 54 -1.75 18.61 -3.49
N ALA A 55 -2.13 19.79 -3.98
CA ALA A 55 -3.39 20.42 -3.61
C ALA A 55 -4.60 19.55 -3.99
N SER A 56 -4.54 18.87 -5.14
CA SER A 56 -5.59 17.95 -5.56
C SER A 56 -5.73 16.75 -4.60
N VAL A 57 -4.62 16.13 -4.20
CA VAL A 57 -4.63 15.01 -3.24
C VAL A 57 -5.10 15.47 -1.86
N ASP A 58 -4.59 16.60 -1.37
CA ASP A 58 -5.03 17.17 -0.09
C ASP A 58 -6.53 17.44 -0.07
N ARG A 59 -7.07 18.01 -1.16
CA ARG A 59 -8.52 18.22 -1.31
C ARG A 59 -9.31 16.91 -1.25
N ALA A 60 -8.83 15.85 -1.92
CA ALA A 60 -9.49 14.55 -1.87
C ALA A 60 -9.51 13.97 -0.45
N ILE A 61 -8.40 14.10 0.29
CA ILE A 61 -8.29 13.69 1.69
C ILE A 61 -9.17 14.52 2.61
N ALA A 62 -9.24 15.84 2.39
CA ALA A 62 -10.10 16.74 3.18
C ALA A 62 -11.58 16.36 3.06
N LEU A 63 -12.03 15.93 1.87
CA LEU A 63 -13.39 15.41 1.66
C LEU A 63 -13.69 14.12 2.45
N LEU A 64 -12.66 13.36 2.84
CA LEU A 64 -12.81 12.20 3.73
C LEU A 64 -12.79 12.56 5.22
N GLY A 65 -12.42 13.80 5.58
CA GLY A 65 -12.29 14.25 6.97
C GLY A 65 -10.85 14.36 7.48
N HIS A 66 -9.88 14.51 6.58
CA HIS A 66 -8.44 14.71 6.86
C HIS A 66 -7.67 13.46 7.34
N LEU A 67 -6.34 13.51 7.22
CA LEU A 67 -5.43 12.41 7.62
C LEU A 67 -5.39 12.16 9.13
N GLY A 68 -5.67 13.18 9.95
CA GLY A 68 -5.61 13.07 11.41
C GLY A 68 -6.55 12.04 12.02
N GLN A 69 -7.54 11.55 11.28
CA GLN A 69 -8.41 10.45 11.71
C GLN A 69 -7.75 9.06 11.59
N ALA A 70 -6.72 8.94 10.75
CA ALA A 70 -6.05 7.67 10.45
C ALA A 70 -4.60 7.62 10.90
N ILE A 71 -3.95 8.78 11.06
CA ILE A 71 -2.52 8.89 11.39
C ILE A 71 -2.37 9.85 12.56
N GLY A 72 -1.77 9.36 13.64
CA GLY A 72 -1.34 10.15 14.78
C GLY A 72 0.14 10.55 14.69
N ARG A 73 0.52 11.53 15.52
CA ARG A 73 1.91 11.97 15.63
C ARG A 73 2.80 10.82 16.11
N GLY A 74 3.81 10.49 15.31
CA GLY A 74 4.78 9.44 15.63
C GLY A 74 4.45 8.06 15.05
N ASP A 75 3.31 7.93 14.36
CA ASP A 75 2.95 6.69 13.69
C ASP A 75 3.96 6.31 12.59
N ARG A 76 4.19 5.01 12.46
CA ARG A 76 5.00 4.43 11.39
C ARG A 76 4.08 4.00 10.26
N VAL A 77 4.09 4.76 9.18
CA VAL A 77 3.22 4.54 8.01
C VAL A 77 4.01 3.80 6.92
N LEU A 78 3.50 2.66 6.47
CA LEU A 78 4.02 1.95 5.31
C LEU A 78 3.27 2.40 4.06
N VAL A 79 3.99 2.97 3.09
CA VAL A 79 3.44 3.31 1.77
C VAL A 79 3.81 2.20 0.79
N LYS A 80 2.80 1.62 0.13
CA LYS A 80 2.96 0.57 -0.89
C LYS A 80 2.64 1.15 -2.27
N PRO A 81 3.60 1.79 -2.96
CA PRO A 81 3.39 2.18 -4.34
C PRO A 81 3.30 0.93 -5.24
N ASN A 82 2.61 1.07 -6.36
CA ASN A 82 2.55 0.03 -7.38
C ASN A 82 3.70 0.21 -8.39
N PHE A 83 4.63 -0.74 -8.38
CA PHE A 83 5.76 -0.88 -9.32
C PHE A 83 5.90 -2.37 -9.68
N ASN A 84 4.90 -2.91 -10.37
CA ASN A 84 4.83 -4.32 -10.74
C ASN A 84 5.48 -4.62 -12.10
N SER A 85 5.84 -3.59 -12.87
CA SER A 85 6.57 -3.69 -14.13
C SER A 85 7.66 -2.60 -14.20
N PRO A 86 8.61 -2.69 -15.15
CA PRO A 86 9.59 -1.63 -15.38
C PRO A 86 9.00 -0.43 -16.16
N ASP A 87 7.73 -0.48 -16.55
CA ASP A 87 7.12 0.55 -17.38
C ASP A 87 6.91 1.84 -16.58
N PRO A 88 7.12 3.02 -17.19
CA PRO A 88 6.78 4.29 -16.56
C PRO A 88 5.26 4.41 -16.36
N TYR A 89 4.82 5.45 -15.65
CA TYR A 89 3.41 5.82 -15.59
C TYR A 89 2.80 5.87 -17.02
N PRO A 90 1.62 5.26 -17.26
CA PRO A 90 0.66 4.71 -16.29
C PRO A 90 0.85 3.24 -15.91
N GLY A 91 1.90 2.55 -16.38
CA GLY A 91 2.21 1.16 -15.99
C GLY A 91 2.70 1.02 -14.55
N SER A 92 3.24 2.10 -13.97
CA SER A 92 3.67 2.21 -12.58
C SER A 92 3.11 3.48 -11.91
N THR A 93 3.29 3.59 -10.60
CA THR A 93 2.90 4.78 -9.82
C THR A 93 3.68 6.01 -10.31
N ASP A 94 2.98 7.11 -10.58
CA ASP A 94 3.61 8.40 -10.91
C ASP A 94 4.43 8.95 -9.73
N LEU A 95 5.63 9.46 -10.02
CA LEU A 95 6.57 9.92 -8.99
C LEU A 95 6.17 11.27 -8.40
N VAL A 96 5.49 12.13 -9.16
CA VAL A 96 4.99 13.43 -8.66
C VAL A 96 3.84 13.19 -7.69
N PHE A 97 2.92 12.29 -8.04
CA PHE A 97 1.85 11.82 -7.16
C PHE A 97 2.40 11.17 -5.89
N LEU A 98 3.36 10.25 -6.01
CA LEU A 98 3.96 9.58 -4.86
C LEU A 98 4.62 10.59 -3.90
N ARG A 99 5.37 11.56 -4.44
CA ARG A 99 5.95 12.64 -3.64
C ARG A 99 4.88 13.42 -2.89
N ALA A 100 3.82 13.85 -3.57
CA ALA A 100 2.72 14.59 -2.96
C ALA A 100 2.09 13.84 -1.78
N VAL A 101 1.83 12.54 -1.94
CA VAL A 101 1.30 11.69 -0.85
C VAL A 101 2.29 11.61 0.30
N LEU A 102 3.58 11.37 0.04
CA LEU A 102 4.59 11.27 1.09
C LEU A 102 4.75 12.56 1.91
N GLU A 103 4.71 13.71 1.25
CA GLU A 103 4.77 15.02 1.93
C GLU A 103 3.58 15.21 2.87
N LEU A 104 2.35 14.93 2.41
CA LEU A 104 1.14 15.05 3.24
C LEU A 104 1.17 14.10 4.45
N LEU A 105 1.71 12.89 4.28
CA LEU A 105 1.87 11.92 5.38
C LEU A 105 2.88 12.41 6.43
N LEU A 106 3.98 13.03 5.99
CA LEU A 106 4.99 13.60 6.90
C LEU A 106 4.43 14.84 7.63
N GLU A 107 3.70 15.71 6.92
CA GLU A 107 3.01 16.87 7.48
C GLU A 107 1.96 16.47 8.53
N ALA A 108 1.29 15.33 8.33
CA ALA A 108 0.36 14.74 9.30
C ALA A 108 1.05 14.14 10.54
N GLY A 109 2.38 14.15 10.62
CA GLY A 109 3.15 13.65 11.75
C GLY A 109 3.60 12.19 11.63
N GLY A 110 3.47 11.60 10.44
CA GLY A 110 4.07 10.32 10.10
C GLY A 110 5.60 10.40 10.18
N LYS A 111 6.25 9.32 10.63
CA LYS A 111 7.71 9.28 10.75
C LYS A 111 8.34 8.48 9.62
N SER A 112 9.41 9.01 9.03
CA SER A 112 10.28 8.25 8.12
C SER A 112 10.89 7.05 8.83
N TYR A 113 10.94 5.91 8.15
CA TYR A 113 11.65 4.75 8.67
C TYR A 113 13.15 4.98 8.54
N HIS A 114 13.78 5.49 9.61
CA HIS A 114 15.23 5.41 9.78
C HIS A 114 15.57 4.08 10.44
N ARG A 115 16.40 3.29 9.76
CA ARG A 115 16.95 2.03 10.25
C ARG A 115 18.21 2.31 11.05
#